data_AF-A0A6L8T7D0-F1
#
_entry.id   AF-A0A6L8T7D0-F1
#
_cell.length_a   1.000
_cell.length_b   1.000
_cell.length_c   1.000
_cell.angle_alpha   90.00
_cell.angle_beta   90.00
_cell.angle_gamma   90.00
#
_symmetry.space_group_name_H-M   'P 1'
#
loop_
_entity.id
_entity.type
_entity.pdbx_description
1 polymer ?
#
loop_
_entity_poly.entity_id
_entity_poly.type
_entity_poly.pdbx_seq_one_letter_code
_entity_poly.pdbx_strand_id
1 'polypeptide(L)'
;MSGLPIYEMTTTAEVHDATVALDILAATHSFQPITDCSFLADKGYDVKNIYNQVKDLYNGECIIPLNKRNSKNPKLLPQGNPICEAGLAMWKDGKFSDCGRTRQKFCCPLKSSKDTVCPCHHKNFYNGKKHRGCTKYLTIPDDLRLSIDRDSKYFESNYSLRTECERYNSRFKNTGQERMWVRNKASVTNLNTLAHISLLAVAVAAITRHSGQSYRKLKTIKRIA
;
A
#
# COMPACT_ATOMS: atom_id res chain seq x y z
N MET A 1 -14.28 -11.18 11.96
CA MET A 1 -12.84 -11.53 12.04
C MET A 1 -12.46 -11.77 13.50
N SER A 2 -11.67 -12.80 13.79
CA SER A 2 -11.25 -13.15 15.16
C SER A 2 -10.07 -12.31 15.69
N GLY A 3 -9.30 -11.66 14.79
CA GLY A 3 -8.12 -10.86 15.15
C GLY A 3 -6.97 -11.67 15.72
N LEU A 4 -6.94 -12.98 15.48
CA LEU A 4 -5.90 -13.90 15.95
C LEU A 4 -4.83 -14.10 14.87
N PRO A 5 -3.54 -14.19 15.24
CA PRO A 5 -2.47 -14.47 14.30
C PRO A 5 -2.59 -15.92 13.80
N ILE A 6 -2.41 -16.11 12.49
CA ILE A 6 -2.41 -17.43 11.85
C ILE A 6 -1.00 -17.80 11.38
N TYR A 7 -0.21 -16.79 11.01
CA TYR A 7 1.16 -16.93 10.57
C TYR A 7 1.99 -15.76 11.10
N GLU A 8 3.26 -16.02 11.39
CA GLU A 8 4.22 -15.01 11.83
C GLU A 8 5.52 -15.13 11.04
N MET A 9 6.18 -13.99 10.82
CA MET A 9 7.53 -13.97 10.28
C MET A 9 8.33 -12.84 10.94
N THR A 10 9.52 -13.17 11.45
CA THR A 10 10.44 -12.18 12.02
C THR A 10 11.52 -11.82 11.01
N THR A 11 11.55 -10.55 10.62
CA THR A 11 12.53 -9.99 9.69
C THR A 11 13.44 -8.95 10.35
N THR A 12 14.50 -8.57 9.67
CA THR A 12 15.36 -7.44 10.07
C THR A 12 14.69 -6.13 9.67
N ALA A 13 15.04 -5.03 10.35
CA ALA A 13 14.40 -3.72 10.14
C ALA A 13 14.61 -3.11 8.74
N GLU A 14 15.57 -3.62 7.97
CA GLU A 14 15.85 -3.20 6.59
C GLU A 14 14.85 -3.75 5.58
N VAL A 15 14.17 -4.85 5.93
CA VAL A 15 13.22 -5.52 5.03
C VAL A 15 11.89 -4.78 5.10
N HIS A 16 11.40 -4.32 3.96
CA HIS A 16 10.10 -3.68 3.86
C HIS A 16 8.98 -4.71 4.02
N ASP A 17 8.00 -4.43 4.86
CA ASP A 17 6.89 -5.38 5.11
C ASP A 17 6.17 -5.83 3.82
N ALA A 18 6.05 -4.92 2.84
CA ALA A 18 5.44 -5.21 1.55
C ALA A 18 6.18 -6.28 0.73
N THR A 19 7.49 -6.48 0.92
CA THR A 19 8.23 -7.53 0.21
C THR A 19 7.93 -8.92 0.78
N VAL A 20 7.60 -8.99 2.07
CA VAL A 20 7.37 -10.24 2.81
C VAL A 20 5.90 -10.66 2.76
N ALA A 21 5.00 -9.73 2.45
CA ALA A 21 3.55 -9.97 2.40
C ALA A 21 3.18 -11.18 1.53
N LEU A 22 3.83 -11.32 0.37
CA LEU A 22 3.56 -12.43 -0.55
C LEU A 22 4.05 -13.77 -0.02
N ASP A 23 5.20 -13.80 0.66
CA ASP A 23 5.74 -15.00 1.30
C ASP A 23 4.81 -15.46 2.43
N ILE A 24 4.29 -14.51 3.22
CA ILE A 24 3.30 -14.80 4.28
C ILE A 24 2.01 -15.37 3.68
N LEU A 25 1.50 -14.79 2.59
CA LEU A 25 0.29 -15.29 1.93
C LEU A 25 0.50 -16.68 1.35
N ALA A 26 1.62 -16.92 0.66
CA ALA A 26 1.94 -18.24 0.10
C ALA A 26 2.11 -19.30 1.21
N ALA A 27 2.82 -18.96 2.29
CA ALA A 27 2.96 -19.85 3.44
C ALA A 27 1.61 -20.14 4.11
N THR A 28 0.76 -19.12 4.27
CA THR A 28 -0.59 -19.29 4.83
C THR A 28 -1.45 -20.19 3.95
N HIS A 29 -1.43 -19.96 2.64
CA HIS A 29 -2.18 -20.76 1.66
C HIS A 29 -1.79 -22.24 1.70
N SER A 30 -0.52 -22.55 2.01
CA SER A 30 -0.03 -23.93 2.03
C SER A 30 -0.72 -24.83 3.06
N PHE A 31 -1.14 -24.28 4.21
CA PHE A 31 -1.82 -25.05 5.26
C PHE A 31 -3.29 -24.65 5.45
N GLN A 32 -3.69 -23.47 4.99
CA GLN A 32 -5.07 -22.99 5.03
C GLN A 32 -5.38 -22.28 3.70
N PRO A 33 -6.19 -22.88 2.82
CA PRO A 33 -6.56 -22.24 1.56
C PRO A 33 -7.22 -20.87 1.79
N ILE A 34 -6.68 -19.84 1.13
CA ILE A 34 -7.13 -18.44 1.22
C ILE A 34 -7.73 -17.94 -0.11
N THR A 35 -8.43 -18.78 -0.86
CA THR A 35 -9.10 -18.38 -2.11
C THR A 35 -10.30 -17.46 -1.83
N ASP A 36 -10.63 -16.58 -2.78
CA ASP A 36 -11.73 -15.59 -2.70
C ASP A 36 -11.63 -14.67 -1.47
N CYS A 37 -10.40 -14.31 -1.08
CA CYS A 37 -10.15 -13.54 0.13
C CYS A 37 -10.16 -12.01 -0.09
N SER A 38 -10.59 -11.25 0.91
CA SER A 38 -10.35 -9.81 1.00
C SER A 38 -9.06 -9.54 1.77
N PHE A 39 -8.02 -9.08 1.07
CA PHE A 39 -6.73 -8.73 1.66
C PHE A 39 -6.73 -7.27 2.15
N LEU A 40 -6.77 -7.09 3.47
CA LEU A 40 -6.73 -5.79 4.12
C LEU A 40 -5.31 -5.49 4.59
N ALA A 41 -4.76 -4.34 4.19
CA ALA A 41 -3.43 -3.93 4.64
C ALA A 41 -3.29 -2.39 4.71
N ASP A 42 -2.27 -1.95 5.43
CA ASP A 42 -1.95 -0.53 5.55
C ASP A 42 -1.45 0.05 4.22
N LYS A 43 -1.50 1.38 4.12
CA LYS A 43 -0.98 2.17 2.98
C LYS A 43 0.46 1.83 2.58
N GLY A 44 1.27 1.26 3.48
CA GLY A 44 2.62 0.79 3.20
C GLY A 44 2.69 -0.40 2.23
N TYR A 45 1.60 -1.17 2.12
CA TYR A 45 1.46 -2.33 1.22
C TYR A 45 0.89 -1.96 -0.15
N ASP A 46 0.81 -0.67 -0.46
CA ASP A 46 0.31 -0.17 -1.74
C ASP A 46 1.32 -0.39 -2.90
N VAL A 47 1.52 -1.66 -3.28
CA VAL A 47 2.51 -2.12 -4.27
C VAL A 47 1.82 -2.94 -5.35
N LYS A 48 1.99 -2.57 -6.63
CA LYS A 48 1.33 -3.22 -7.79
C LYS A 48 1.40 -4.76 -7.77
N ASN A 49 2.56 -5.31 -7.40
CA ASN A 49 2.77 -6.75 -7.36
C ASN A 49 1.82 -7.47 -6.39
N ILE A 50 1.53 -6.87 -5.23
CA ILE A 50 0.62 -7.46 -4.23
C ILE A 50 -0.79 -7.60 -4.82
N TYR A 51 -1.30 -6.52 -5.42
CA TYR A 51 -2.63 -6.51 -6.01
C TYR A 51 -2.79 -7.55 -7.11
N ASN A 52 -1.79 -7.63 -8.00
CA ASN A 52 -1.80 -8.60 -9.09
C ASN A 52 -1.76 -10.03 -8.56
N GLN A 53 -0.84 -10.36 -7.65
CA GLN A 53 -0.74 -11.73 -7.13
C GLN A 53 -1.96 -12.13 -6.30
N VAL A 54 -2.53 -11.23 -5.51
CA VAL A 54 -3.75 -11.53 -4.75
C VAL A 54 -4.91 -11.85 -5.68
N LYS A 55 -5.06 -11.08 -6.76
CA LYS A 55 -6.08 -11.34 -7.77
C LYS A 55 -5.81 -12.63 -8.56
N ASP A 56 -4.59 -12.81 -9.05
CA ASP A 56 -4.27 -13.88 -9.99
C ASP A 56 -4.14 -15.25 -9.32
N LEU A 57 -3.60 -15.31 -8.09
CA LEU A 57 -3.35 -16.57 -7.38
C LEU A 57 -4.49 -16.96 -6.43
N TYR A 58 -5.12 -15.97 -5.80
CA TYR A 58 -6.13 -16.23 -4.76
C TYR A 58 -7.54 -15.81 -5.17
N ASN A 59 -7.75 -15.30 -6.39
CA ASN A 59 -9.01 -14.67 -6.81
C ASN A 59 -9.52 -13.63 -5.79
N GLY A 60 -8.57 -13.00 -5.08
CA GLY A 60 -8.87 -12.11 -3.98
C GLY A 60 -8.96 -10.67 -4.42
N GLU A 61 -9.53 -9.85 -3.54
CA GLU A 61 -9.53 -8.39 -3.67
C GLU A 61 -8.59 -7.76 -2.65
N CYS A 62 -8.16 -6.53 -2.92
CA CYS A 62 -7.27 -5.79 -2.02
C CYS A 62 -7.95 -4.53 -1.50
N ILE A 63 -8.01 -4.39 -0.18
CA ILE A 63 -8.57 -3.24 0.54
C ILE A 63 -7.41 -2.51 1.21
N ILE A 64 -6.70 -1.73 0.40
CA ILE A 64 -5.48 -1.01 0.80
C ILE A 64 -5.58 0.46 0.36
N PRO A 65 -5.39 1.42 1.27
CA PRO A 65 -5.43 2.85 0.94
C PRO A 65 -4.33 3.24 -0.04
N LEU A 66 -4.65 4.13 -0.98
CA LEU A 66 -3.69 4.57 -1.99
C LEU A 66 -2.56 5.42 -1.38
N ASN A 67 -1.32 5.09 -1.71
CA ASN A 67 -0.14 5.81 -1.30
C ASN A 67 0.12 7.04 -2.17
N LYS A 68 -0.39 8.19 -1.72
CA LYS A 68 -0.17 9.51 -2.35
C LYS A 68 1.28 10.06 -2.20
N ARG A 69 2.22 9.33 -1.59
CA ARG A 69 3.60 9.82 -1.43
C ARG A 69 4.24 10.02 -2.81
N ASN A 70 4.83 11.18 -3.06
CA ASN A 70 5.45 11.58 -4.33
C ASN A 70 4.51 11.63 -5.56
N SER A 71 3.18 11.62 -5.36
CA SER A 71 2.24 11.76 -6.48
C SER A 71 2.30 13.19 -7.04
N LYS A 72 2.65 13.33 -8.31
CA LYS A 72 2.52 14.59 -9.06
C LYS A 72 1.12 14.64 -9.67
N ASN A 73 0.33 15.63 -9.29
CA ASN A 73 -0.97 15.90 -9.90
C ASN A 73 -0.82 17.04 -10.89
N PRO A 74 -0.52 16.76 -12.18
CA PRO A 74 -0.47 17.80 -13.19
C PRO A 74 -1.87 18.42 -13.36
N LYS A 75 -1.94 19.72 -13.65
CA LYS A 75 -3.18 20.36 -14.09
C LYS A 75 -3.59 19.75 -15.43
N LEU A 76 -4.75 19.09 -15.43
CA LEU A 76 -5.36 18.49 -16.62
C LEU A 76 -6.60 19.29 -17.00
N LEU A 77 -6.87 19.37 -18.30
CA LEU A 77 -8.18 19.81 -18.80
C LEU A 77 -9.23 18.72 -18.53
N PRO A 78 -10.54 19.05 -18.60
CA PRO A 78 -11.61 18.05 -18.49
C PRO A 78 -11.47 16.89 -19.48
N GLN A 79 -10.86 17.14 -20.64
CA GLN A 79 -10.55 16.14 -21.67
C GLN A 79 -9.34 15.24 -21.34
N GLY A 80 -8.66 15.47 -20.22
CA GLY A 80 -7.49 14.71 -19.76
C GLY A 80 -6.14 15.17 -20.32
N ASN A 81 -6.10 16.18 -21.18
CA ASN A 81 -4.85 16.73 -21.71
C ASN A 81 -4.16 17.63 -20.67
N PRO A 82 -2.84 17.50 -20.45
CA PRO A 82 -2.12 18.35 -19.52
C PRO A 82 -1.95 19.76 -20.09
N ILE A 83 -1.89 20.73 -19.19
CA ILE A 83 -1.66 22.13 -19.53
C ILE A 83 -0.18 22.46 -19.35
N CYS A 84 0.42 23.20 -20.28
CA CYS A 84 1.79 23.70 -20.13
C CYS A 84 1.86 24.88 -19.14
N GLU A 85 3.06 25.31 -18.77
CA GLU A 85 3.25 26.46 -17.86
C GLU A 85 2.68 27.78 -18.42
N ALA A 86 2.65 27.93 -19.75
CA ALA A 86 2.00 29.04 -20.44
C ALA A 86 0.45 28.94 -20.50
N GLY A 87 -0.16 27.95 -19.85
CA GLY A 87 -1.62 27.76 -19.89
C GLY A 87 -2.16 27.10 -21.17
N LEU A 88 -1.29 26.68 -22.10
CA LEU A 88 -1.72 26.07 -23.36
C LEU A 88 -1.99 24.56 -23.21
N ALA A 89 -3.04 24.08 -23.87
CA ALA A 89 -3.37 22.66 -23.97
C ALA A 89 -2.29 21.90 -24.76
N MET A 90 -1.68 20.89 -24.16
CA MET A 90 -0.68 20.06 -24.83
C MET A 90 -1.33 18.97 -25.69
N TRP A 91 -0.69 18.58 -26.79
CA TRP A 91 -1.19 17.56 -27.72
C TRP A 91 -0.49 16.22 -27.52
N LYS A 92 -1.23 15.12 -27.74
CA LYS A 92 -0.69 13.76 -27.67
C LYS A 92 0.33 13.54 -28.79
N ASP A 93 1.53 13.06 -28.44
CA ASP A 93 2.69 12.89 -29.34
C ASP A 93 3.28 11.47 -29.19
N GLY A 94 2.45 10.45 -29.37
CA GLY A 94 2.85 9.05 -29.27
C GLY A 94 2.92 8.47 -27.86
N LYS A 95 3.13 7.16 -27.78
CA LYS A 95 3.26 6.38 -26.54
C LYS A 95 4.57 5.62 -26.55
N PHE A 96 5.13 5.37 -25.39
CA PHE A 96 6.23 4.44 -25.21
C PHE A 96 6.06 3.66 -23.92
N SER A 97 6.60 2.45 -23.89
CA SER A 97 6.59 1.58 -22.72
C SER A 97 8.02 1.41 -22.22
N ASP A 98 8.23 1.65 -20.93
CA ASP A 98 9.53 1.58 -20.28
C ASP A 98 9.35 1.10 -18.83
N CYS A 99 10.24 0.23 -18.35
CA CYS A 99 10.23 -0.33 -16.99
C CYS A 99 8.83 -0.81 -16.51
N GLY A 100 8.08 -1.50 -17.37
CA GLY A 100 6.74 -2.00 -17.04
C GLY A 100 5.64 -0.93 -16.92
N ARG A 101 5.86 0.27 -17.46
CA ARG A 101 4.88 1.37 -17.48
C ARG A 101 4.73 1.92 -18.89
N THR A 102 3.49 2.09 -19.33
CA THR A 102 3.20 2.77 -20.60
C THR A 102 2.92 4.25 -20.32
N ARG A 103 3.62 5.13 -21.04
CA ARG A 103 3.53 6.58 -20.87
C ARG A 103 3.05 7.23 -22.16
N GLN A 104 2.02 8.04 -22.04
CA GLN A 104 1.55 8.94 -23.09
C GLN A 104 2.43 10.19 -23.07
N LYS A 105 3.10 10.47 -24.20
CA LYS A 105 3.83 11.72 -24.38
C LYS A 105 2.87 12.82 -24.81
N PHE A 106 3.06 14.01 -24.25
CA PHE A 106 2.37 15.24 -24.61
C PHE A 106 3.39 16.32 -24.96
N CYS A 107 3.16 17.01 -26.06
CA CYS A 107 4.04 18.07 -26.55
C CYS A 107 3.34 19.42 -26.58
N CYS A 108 4.15 20.48 -26.45
CA CYS A 108 3.70 21.85 -26.61
C CYS A 108 3.01 22.04 -27.99
N PRO A 109 1.88 22.75 -28.06
CA PRO A 109 1.23 23.06 -29.34
C PRO A 109 2.13 23.88 -30.27
N LEU A 110 3.04 24.69 -29.71
CA LEU A 110 4.01 25.49 -30.47
C LEU A 110 5.23 24.68 -30.96
N LYS A 111 5.20 23.34 -30.88
CA LYS A 111 6.36 22.46 -31.17
C LYS A 111 6.95 22.65 -32.57
N SER A 112 6.09 22.94 -33.55
CA SER A 112 6.47 23.07 -34.96
C SER A 112 6.29 24.49 -35.51
N SER A 113 5.77 25.41 -34.70
CA SER A 113 5.59 26.81 -35.10
C SER A 113 6.96 27.47 -35.30
N LYS A 114 7.17 28.25 -36.35
CA LYS A 114 8.46 28.92 -36.67
C LYS A 114 8.53 30.36 -36.16
N ASP A 115 7.44 31.11 -36.27
CA ASP A 115 7.42 32.56 -36.02
C ASP A 115 6.72 32.96 -34.71
N THR A 116 6.49 31.99 -33.82
CA THR A 116 5.82 32.24 -32.53
C THR A 116 6.83 32.33 -31.39
N VAL A 117 6.57 33.20 -30.43
CA VAL A 117 7.29 33.31 -29.16
C VAL A 117 6.57 32.48 -28.09
N CYS A 118 7.32 31.79 -27.23
CA CYS A 118 6.70 31.05 -26.13
C CYS A 118 6.30 32.03 -25.01
N PRO A 119 5.01 32.09 -24.60
CA PRO A 119 4.55 33.06 -23.60
C PRO A 119 5.21 32.92 -22.23
N CYS A 120 5.64 31.71 -21.86
CA CYS A 120 6.32 31.44 -20.59
C CYS A 120 7.85 31.35 -20.72
N HIS A 121 8.42 31.78 -21.85
CA HIS A 121 9.84 31.75 -22.16
C HIS A 121 10.56 30.43 -21.80
N HIS A 122 9.90 29.29 -22.02
CA HIS A 122 10.41 28.00 -21.58
C HIS A 122 11.74 27.64 -22.28
N LYS A 123 12.77 27.23 -21.53
CA LYS A 123 14.12 26.92 -22.05
C LYS A 123 14.14 25.96 -23.25
N ASN A 124 13.30 24.91 -23.21
CA ASN A 124 13.21 23.93 -24.30
C ASN A 124 12.60 24.51 -25.59
N PHE A 125 12.02 25.71 -25.56
CA PHE A 125 11.52 26.39 -26.75
C PHE A 125 12.65 27.08 -27.55
N TYR A 126 13.65 27.64 -26.86
CA TYR A 126 14.77 28.36 -27.48
C TYR A 126 16.03 27.48 -27.63
N ASN A 127 15.85 26.16 -27.77
CA ASN A 127 16.95 25.20 -27.80
C ASN A 127 17.60 25.01 -29.19
N GLY A 128 17.24 25.82 -30.19
CA GLY A 128 17.76 25.73 -31.56
C GLY A 128 17.30 24.49 -32.35
N LYS A 129 16.42 23.64 -31.80
CA LYS A 129 15.95 22.42 -32.47
C LYS A 129 14.69 22.68 -33.29
N LYS A 130 14.51 21.91 -34.38
CA LYS A 130 13.29 21.92 -35.22
C LYS A 130 12.02 21.63 -34.42
N HIS A 131 12.09 20.70 -33.47
CA HIS A 131 11.00 20.39 -32.54
C HIS A 131 11.31 20.99 -31.17
N ARG A 132 10.53 22.01 -30.81
CA ARG A 132 10.79 22.85 -29.64
C ARG A 132 9.66 22.83 -28.62
N GLY A 133 9.90 23.38 -27.44
CA GLY A 133 8.91 23.54 -26.39
C GLY A 133 8.93 22.43 -25.33
N CYS A 134 7.99 22.53 -24.38
CA CYS A 134 7.91 21.62 -23.25
C CYS A 134 7.28 20.27 -23.64
N THR A 135 7.67 19.23 -22.91
CA THR A 135 7.13 17.87 -23.03
C THR A 135 6.70 17.41 -21.65
N LYS A 136 5.51 16.81 -21.57
CA LYS A 136 5.00 16.16 -20.36
C LYS A 136 4.65 14.71 -20.69
N TYR A 137 4.65 13.89 -19.65
CA TYR A 137 4.34 12.47 -19.77
C TYR A 137 3.29 12.13 -18.73
N LEU A 138 2.20 11.51 -19.15
CA LEU A 138 1.22 10.91 -18.25
C LEU A 138 1.34 9.40 -18.33
N THR A 139 1.39 8.74 -17.18
CA THR A 139 1.32 7.29 -17.13
C THR A 139 -0.09 6.86 -17.49
N ILE A 140 -0.21 5.96 -18.46
CA ILE A 140 -1.49 5.34 -18.78
C ILE A 140 -1.77 4.30 -17.67
N PRO A 141 -2.89 4.41 -16.96
CA PRO A 141 -3.19 3.50 -15.86
C PRO A 141 -3.46 2.10 -16.42
N ASP A 142 -2.54 1.19 -16.12
CA ASP A 142 -2.67 -0.26 -16.27
C ASP A 142 -2.37 -0.92 -14.91
N ASP A 143 -2.87 -0.28 -13.85
CA ASP A 143 -2.61 -0.67 -12.48
C ASP A 143 -3.96 -0.96 -11.82
N LEU A 144 -4.18 -2.22 -11.44
CA LEU A 144 -5.37 -2.67 -10.71
C LEU A 144 -5.63 -1.81 -9.47
N ARG A 145 -4.57 -1.25 -8.89
CA ARG A 145 -4.63 -0.32 -7.77
C ARG A 145 -5.54 0.87 -8.02
N LEU A 146 -5.56 1.38 -9.25
CA LEU A 146 -6.28 2.59 -9.62
C LEU A 146 -7.75 2.33 -9.99
N SER A 147 -8.14 1.07 -10.22
CA SER A 147 -9.54 0.71 -10.51
C SER A 147 -10.40 0.54 -9.26
N ILE A 148 -9.79 0.52 -8.07
CA ILE A 148 -10.49 0.32 -6.80
C ILE A 148 -11.11 1.64 -6.33
N ASP A 149 -12.43 1.65 -6.15
CA ASP A 149 -13.18 2.75 -5.57
C ASP A 149 -13.00 2.80 -4.05
N ARG A 150 -12.13 3.71 -3.60
CA ARG A 150 -11.79 3.89 -2.18
C ARG A 150 -12.70 4.87 -1.45
N ASP A 151 -13.54 5.60 -2.18
CA ASP A 151 -14.52 6.53 -1.60
C ASP A 151 -15.87 5.81 -1.38
N SER A 152 -15.98 4.55 -1.81
CA SER A 152 -17.14 3.71 -1.57
C SER A 152 -17.32 3.37 -0.09
N LYS A 153 -18.59 3.29 0.35
CA LYS A 153 -18.96 2.77 1.69
C LYS A 153 -18.48 1.34 1.92
N TYR A 154 -18.40 0.56 0.84
CA TYR A 154 -17.89 -0.81 0.88
C TYR A 154 -16.43 -0.84 1.33
N PHE A 155 -15.58 -0.01 0.71
CA PHE A 155 -14.18 0.11 1.08
C PHE A 155 -14.03 0.59 2.52
N GLU A 156 -14.75 1.64 2.92
CA GLU A 156 -14.68 2.20 4.27
C GLU A 156 -15.07 1.17 5.35
N SER A 157 -16.19 0.47 5.14
CA SER A 157 -16.71 -0.51 6.08
C SER A 157 -15.75 -1.68 6.27
N ASN A 158 -15.22 -2.24 5.18
CA ASN A 158 -14.26 -3.33 5.27
C ASN A 158 -12.92 -2.86 5.86
N TYR A 159 -12.41 -1.70 5.44
CA TYR A 159 -11.14 -1.18 5.95
C TYR A 159 -11.20 -0.92 7.47
N SER A 160 -12.37 -0.59 8.01
CA SER A 160 -12.57 -0.43 9.46
C SER A 160 -12.27 -1.71 10.28
N LEU A 161 -12.38 -2.89 9.67
CA LEU A 161 -12.12 -4.18 10.33
C LEU A 161 -10.65 -4.36 10.74
N ARG A 162 -9.73 -3.59 10.12
CA ARG A 162 -8.31 -3.59 10.48
C ARG A 162 -8.06 -3.19 11.93
N THR A 163 -8.99 -2.49 12.57
CA THR A 163 -8.91 -2.15 14.00
C THR A 163 -8.70 -3.37 14.90
N GLU A 164 -9.16 -4.56 14.49
CA GLU A 164 -8.87 -5.80 15.22
C GLU A 164 -7.38 -6.18 15.20
N CYS A 165 -6.68 -5.96 14.08
CA CYS A 165 -5.24 -6.16 13.99
C CYS A 165 -4.48 -5.17 14.88
N GLU A 166 -4.94 -3.92 14.98
CA GLU A 166 -4.33 -2.92 15.86
C GLU A 166 -4.49 -3.28 17.35
N ARG A 167 -5.66 -3.81 17.73
CA ARG A 167 -5.90 -4.32 19.08
C ARG A 167 -4.98 -5.49 19.39
N TYR A 168 -4.80 -6.41 18.44
CA TYR A 168 -3.86 -7.51 18.58
C TYR A 168 -2.43 -7.01 18.78
N ASN A 169 -1.95 -6.12 17.89
CA ASN A 169 -0.62 -5.53 17.97
C ASN A 169 -0.38 -4.79 19.28
N SER A 170 -1.40 -4.13 19.84
CA SER A 170 -1.32 -3.51 21.17
C SER A 170 -1.11 -4.54 22.29
N ARG A 171 -1.82 -5.68 22.26
CA ARG A 171 -1.62 -6.78 23.22
C ARG A 171 -0.24 -7.41 23.07
N PHE A 172 0.21 -7.62 21.83
CA PHE A 172 1.54 -8.14 21.53
C PHE A 172 2.65 -7.23 22.08
N LYS A 173 2.57 -5.92 21.84
CA LYS A 173 3.50 -4.94 22.40
C LYS A 173 3.57 -4.97 23.93
N ASN A 174 2.43 -5.16 24.60
CA ASN A 174 2.35 -5.27 26.06
C ASN A 174 3.09 -6.50 26.64
N THR A 175 3.48 -7.47 25.82
CA THR A 175 4.32 -8.62 26.26
C THR A 175 5.80 -8.26 26.42
N GLY A 176 6.19 -7.00 26.22
CA GLY A 176 7.56 -6.50 26.41
C GLY A 176 8.41 -6.48 25.13
N GLN A 177 7.80 -6.76 23.97
CA GLN A 177 8.50 -6.85 22.69
C GLN A 177 8.94 -5.49 22.12
N GLU A 178 8.49 -4.37 22.70
CA GLU A 178 8.95 -3.03 22.28
C GLU A 178 10.40 -2.74 22.69
N ARG A 179 10.94 -3.45 23.70
CA ARG A 179 12.33 -3.34 24.16
C ARG A 179 12.88 -4.72 24.50
N MET A 180 13.34 -5.44 23.49
CA MET A 180 13.97 -6.73 23.68
C MET A 180 15.41 -6.58 24.19
N TRP A 181 15.76 -7.38 25.20
CA TRP A 181 17.11 -7.43 25.78
C TRP A 181 18.04 -8.41 25.05
N VAL A 182 17.51 -9.14 24.06
CA VAL A 182 18.26 -10.08 23.22
C VAL A 182 18.83 -9.38 21.99
N ARG A 183 20.03 -9.80 21.56
CA ARG A 183 20.78 -9.14 20.47
C ARG A 183 20.83 -9.93 19.16
N ASN A 184 20.39 -11.19 19.15
CA ASN A 184 20.43 -12.03 17.96
C ASN A 184 19.01 -12.30 17.40
N LYS A 185 18.91 -12.47 16.07
CA LYS A 185 17.62 -12.65 15.37
C LYS A 185 16.88 -13.91 15.80
N ALA A 186 17.60 -15.02 16.06
CA ALA A 186 16.98 -16.29 16.43
C ALA A 186 16.25 -16.19 17.78
N SER A 187 16.89 -15.60 18.79
CA SER A 187 16.30 -15.35 20.10
C SER A 187 15.12 -14.38 20.02
N VAL A 188 15.22 -13.31 19.21
CA VAL A 188 14.09 -12.40 18.94
C VAL A 188 12.91 -13.16 18.34
N THR A 189 13.18 -14.01 17.34
CA THR A 189 12.15 -14.83 16.67
C THR A 189 11.46 -15.74 17.68
N ASN A 190 12.23 -16.50 18.48
CA ASN A 190 11.67 -17.40 19.48
C ASN A 190 10.83 -16.66 20.53
N LEU A 191 11.26 -15.46 20.97
CA LEU A 191 10.49 -14.65 21.91
C LEU A 191 9.18 -14.16 21.30
N ASN A 192 9.19 -13.76 20.03
CA ASN A 192 7.97 -13.39 19.30
C ASN A 192 7.02 -14.59 19.24
N THR A 193 7.51 -15.76 18.82
CA THR A 193 6.72 -16.99 18.72
C THR A 193 6.07 -17.35 20.05
N LEU A 194 6.85 -17.33 21.14
CA LEU A 194 6.32 -17.61 22.48
C LEU A 194 5.25 -16.60 22.91
N ALA A 195 5.42 -15.32 22.58
CA ALA A 195 4.42 -14.29 22.86
C ALA A 195 3.13 -14.49 22.05
N HIS A 196 3.25 -14.82 20.76
CA HIS A 196 2.10 -15.13 19.90
C HIS A 196 1.34 -16.37 20.42
N ILE A 197 2.02 -17.47 20.73
CA ILE A 197 1.43 -18.68 21.32
C ILE A 197 0.76 -18.36 22.66
N SER A 198 1.41 -17.58 23.52
CA SER A 198 0.85 -17.21 24.83
C SER A 198 -0.45 -16.40 24.67
N LEU A 199 -0.50 -15.46 23.72
CA LEU A 199 -1.72 -14.70 23.44
C LEU A 199 -2.84 -15.56 22.87
N LEU A 200 -2.51 -16.51 21.98
CA LEU A 200 -3.47 -17.49 21.48
C LEU A 200 -4.02 -18.37 22.60
N ALA A 201 -3.17 -18.87 23.50
CA ALA A 201 -3.57 -19.67 24.64
C ALA A 201 -4.52 -18.89 25.58
N VAL A 202 -4.23 -17.61 25.85
CA VAL A 202 -5.12 -16.73 26.62
C VAL A 202 -6.46 -16.53 25.91
N ALA A 203 -6.46 -16.36 24.59
CA ALA A 203 -7.70 -16.22 23.81
C ALA A 203 -8.56 -17.49 23.87
N VAL A 204 -7.94 -18.68 23.71
CA VAL A 204 -8.63 -19.97 23.83
C VAL A 204 -9.19 -20.16 25.25
N ALA A 205 -8.40 -19.86 26.29
CA ALA A 205 -8.84 -19.97 27.68
C ALA A 205 -10.03 -19.03 28.00
N ALA A 206 -10.05 -17.82 27.41
CA ALA A 206 -11.16 -16.88 27.59
C ALA A 206 -12.46 -17.39 26.96
N ILE A 207 -12.37 -18.03 25.79
CA ILE A 207 -13.53 -18.61 25.09
C ILE A 207 -14.06 -19.84 25.84
N THR A 208 -13.17 -20.76 26.23
CA THR A 208 -13.56 -22.04 26.88
C THR A 208 -14.12 -21.85 28.28
N ARG A 209 -13.69 -20.81 29.01
CA ARG A 209 -14.18 -20.53 30.37
C ARG A 209 -15.50 -19.76 30.42
N HIS A 210 -16.10 -19.41 29.27
CA HIS A 210 -17.29 -18.55 29.16
C HIS A 210 -17.23 -17.31 30.06
N SER A 211 -16.02 -16.85 30.39
CA SER A 211 -15.85 -15.75 31.32
C SER A 211 -16.20 -14.47 30.54
N GLY A 212 -17.36 -13.88 30.82
CA GLY A 212 -17.77 -12.55 30.33
C GLY A 212 -16.86 -11.40 30.78
N GLN A 213 -15.64 -11.71 31.21
CA GLN A 213 -14.66 -10.76 31.71
C GLN A 213 -13.88 -10.15 30.56
N SER A 214 -14.39 -9.03 30.08
CA SER A 214 -13.70 -8.12 29.17
C SER A 214 -12.63 -7.34 29.96
N TYR A 215 -11.43 -7.89 30.09
CA TYR A 215 -10.28 -7.17 30.67
C TYR A 215 -9.73 -6.15 29.66
N ARG A 216 -10.37 -4.98 29.58
CA ARG A 216 -9.99 -3.91 28.64
C ARG A 216 -8.67 -3.22 28.99
N LYS A 217 -8.15 -3.39 30.21
CA LYS A 217 -6.91 -2.73 30.67
C LYS A 217 -6.14 -3.61 31.66
N LEU A 218 -4.95 -4.06 31.26
CA LEU A 218 -3.95 -4.70 32.13
C LEU A 218 -3.58 -3.85 33.37
N LYS A 219 -3.67 -2.51 33.27
CA LYS A 219 -3.46 -1.60 34.40
C LYS A 219 -4.42 -1.85 35.57
N THR A 220 -5.64 -2.32 35.30
CA THR A 220 -6.63 -2.60 36.36
C THR A 220 -6.30 -3.91 37.07
N ILE A 221 -5.81 -4.91 36.35
CA ILE A 221 -5.40 -6.21 36.92
C ILE A 221 -4.18 -6.02 37.83
N LYS A 222 -3.19 -5.22 37.42
CA LYS A 222 -2.00 -4.91 38.25
C LYS A 222 -2.29 -4.13 39.54
N ARG A 223 -3.51 -3.63 39.75
CA ARG A 223 -3.94 -2.96 40.99
C ARG A 223 -4.67 -3.91 41.95
N ILE A 224 -5.05 -5.09 41.48
CA ILE A 224 -5.80 -6.10 42.25
C ILE A 224 -4.86 -7.18 42.80
N ALA A 225 -3.65 -7.29 42.24
CA ALA A 225 -2.57 -8.15 42.74
C ALA A 225 -1.70 -7.42 43.76
#